data_AF-A0A5D2XPZ2-F1
#
_entry.id   AF-A0A5D2XPZ2-F1
#
_cell.length_a   1.000
_cell.length_b   1.000
_cell.length_c   1.000
_cell.angle_alpha   90.00
_cell.angle_beta   90.00
_cell.angle_gamma   90.00
#
_symmetry.space_group_name_H-M   'P 1'
#
loop_
_entity.id
_entity.type
_entity.pdbx_description
1 polymer ?
#
loop_
_entity_poly.entity_id
_entity_poly.type
_entity_poly.pdbx_seq_one_letter_code
_entity_poly.pdbx_strand_id
1 'polypeptide(L)'
;MGMFDGFPLPPDKEYLRDDLLTIRESWAAARFDSLPHVVRILSSKDREGELGVLKEQRDIIEDVVDEVVHAYHGGFNKAIQNYSQVL
;
A
#
# COMPACT_ATOMS: atom_id res chain seq x y z
N MET A 1 -14.33 8.30 11.72
CA MET A 1 -12.90 8.22 11.38
C MET A 1 -12.60 6.75 11.17
N GLY A 2 -12.37 6.34 9.93
CA GLY A 2 -12.07 4.95 9.62
C GLY A 2 -10.81 4.48 10.36
N MET A 3 -10.75 3.20 10.72
CA MET A 3 -9.53 2.58 11.20
C MET A 3 -9.14 1.45 10.26
N PHE A 4 -7.84 1.35 9.95
CA PHE A 4 -7.25 0.24 9.21
C PHE A 4 -6.03 -0.25 10.00
N ASP A 5 -6.03 -1.55 10.31
CA ASP A 5 -4.95 -2.19 11.08
C ASP A 5 -4.56 -1.47 12.39
N GLY A 6 -5.56 -0.92 13.09
CA GLY A 6 -5.34 -0.19 14.35
C GLY A 6 -4.87 1.26 14.19
N PHE A 7 -4.67 1.74 12.96
CA PHE A 7 -4.29 3.12 12.68
C PHE A 7 -5.47 3.95 12.16
N PRO A 8 -5.53 5.25 12.49
CA PRO A 8 -6.57 6.14 11.99
C PRO A 8 -6.36 6.39 10.48
N LEU A 9 -7.39 6.09 9.68
CA LEU A 9 -7.45 6.49 8.29
C LEU A 9 -7.97 7.92 8.17
N PRO A 10 -7.25 8.81 7.46
CA PRO A 10 -7.77 10.11 7.08
C PRO A 10 -9.08 9.97 6.28
N PRO A 11 -10.11 10.81 6.51
CA PRO A 11 -11.39 10.73 5.80
C PRO A 11 -11.26 10.85 4.27
N ASP A 12 -10.30 11.64 3.79
CA ASP A 12 -9.97 11.82 2.37
C ASP A 12 -9.25 10.61 1.77
N LYS A 13 -8.83 9.64 2.60
CA LYS A 13 -8.11 8.42 2.22
C LYS A 13 -8.90 7.15 2.50
N GLU A 14 -10.21 7.26 2.81
CA GLU A 14 -11.08 6.09 3.00
C GLU A 14 -11.12 5.16 1.78
N TYR A 15 -10.91 5.68 0.57
CA TYR A 15 -10.86 4.88 -0.67
C TYR A 15 -9.72 3.85 -0.67
N LEU A 16 -8.58 4.16 -0.05
CA LEU A 16 -7.44 3.24 0.05
C LEU A 16 -7.74 2.01 0.90
N ARG A 17 -8.77 2.08 1.75
CA ARG A 17 -9.17 0.95 2.60
C ARG A 17 -9.55 -0.26 1.76
N ASP A 18 -10.36 -0.04 0.73
CA ASP A 18 -10.85 -1.11 -0.13
C ASP A 18 -9.71 -1.69 -0.97
N ASP A 19 -8.83 -0.84 -1.49
CA ASP A 19 -7.63 -1.26 -2.22
C ASP A 19 -6.68 -2.08 -1.33
N LEU A 20 -6.42 -1.63 -0.11
CA LEU A 20 -5.59 -2.34 0.85
C LEU A 20 -6.18 -3.69 1.27
N LEU A 21 -7.50 -3.82 1.35
CA LEU A 21 -8.17 -5.10 1.64
C LEU A 21 -8.03 -6.12 0.50
N THR A 22 -7.74 -5.69 -0.73
CA THR A 22 -7.52 -6.58 -1.88
C THR A 22 -6.09 -7.16 -1.91
N ILE A 23 -5.18 -6.57 -1.14
CA ILE A 23 -3.80 -7.02 -1.03
C ILE A 23 -3.77 -8.32 -0.22
N ARG A 24 -3.12 -9.35 -0.77
CA ARG A 24 -2.94 -10.63 -0.07
C ARG A 24 -2.06 -10.48 1.16
N GLU A 25 -2.39 -11.25 2.20
CA GLU A 25 -1.65 -11.34 3.47
C GLU A 25 -0.15 -11.65 3.28
N SER A 26 0.24 -12.29 2.17
CA SER A 26 1.65 -12.50 1.79
C SER A 26 2.48 -11.21 1.70
N TRP A 27 1.85 -10.07 1.46
CA TRP A 27 2.48 -8.76 1.42
C TRP A 27 2.59 -8.10 2.80
N ALA A 28 1.80 -8.55 3.78
CA ALA A 28 1.86 -8.08 5.17
C ALA A 28 2.99 -8.75 5.97
N ALA A 29 3.65 -9.77 5.40
CA ALA A 29 4.80 -10.41 6.03
C ALA A 29 5.99 -9.45 6.11
N ALA A 30 6.72 -9.48 7.24
CA ALA A 30 7.91 -8.65 7.46
C ALA A 30 9.02 -8.85 6.41
N ARG A 31 8.99 -9.96 5.67
CA ARG A 31 9.83 -10.20 4.50
C ARG A 31 8.99 -10.85 3.40
N PHE A 32 9.08 -10.29 2.20
CA PHE A 32 8.46 -10.89 1.03
C PHE A 32 9.18 -12.20 0.65
N ASP A 33 8.45 -13.31 0.64
CA ASP A 33 8.93 -14.59 0.14
C ASP A 33 8.41 -14.83 -1.28
N SER A 34 9.29 -14.74 -2.26
CA SER A 34 8.93 -14.84 -3.68
C SER A 34 8.67 -16.28 -4.14
N LEU A 35 9.20 -17.28 -3.44
CA LEU A 35 9.18 -18.66 -3.91
C LEU A 35 7.76 -19.25 -4.03
N PRO A 36 6.84 -19.08 -3.07
CA PRO A 36 5.45 -19.53 -3.21
C PRO A 36 4.75 -18.93 -4.42
N HIS A 37 5.01 -17.65 -4.73
CA HIS A 37 4.42 -16.97 -5.88
C HIS A 37 4.93 -17.54 -7.21
N VAL A 38 6.24 -17.80 -7.31
CA VAL A 38 6.86 -18.42 -8.49
C VAL A 38 6.34 -19.83 -8.70
N VAL A 39 6.30 -20.66 -7.65
CA VAL A 39 5.78 -22.04 -7.72
C VAL A 39 4.33 -22.05 -8.17
N ARG A 40 3.50 -21.15 -7.64
CA ARG A 40 2.09 -20.99 -8.02
C ARG A 40 1.92 -20.65 -9.50
N ILE A 41 2.66 -19.68 -10.01
CA ILE A 41 2.63 -19.31 -11.43
C ILE A 41 3.06 -20.48 -12.31
N LEU A 42 4.19 -21.12 -11.99
CA LEU A 42 4.72 -22.22 -12.81
C LEU A 42 3.80 -23.44 -12.81
N SER A 43 3.07 -23.67 -11.71
CA SER A 43 2.14 -24.79 -11.56
C SER A 43 0.72 -24.48 -12.09
N SER A 44 0.41 -23.23 -12.40
CA SER A 44 -0.91 -22.81 -12.89
C SER A 44 -1.14 -23.21 -14.35
N LYS A 45 -2.40 -23.51 -14.69
CA LYS A 45 -2.86 -23.65 -16.08
C LYS A 45 -2.95 -22.29 -16.78
N ASP A 46 -3.28 -21.23 -16.04
CA ASP A 46 -3.31 -19.85 -16.51
C ASP A 46 -2.18 -19.07 -15.83
N ARG A 47 -1.03 -19.03 -16.50
CA ARG A 47 0.17 -18.38 -15.97
C ARG A 47 0.12 -16.86 -16.15
N GLU A 48 -0.46 -16.41 -17.25
CA GLU A 48 -0.56 -14.99 -17.59
C GLU A 48 -1.55 -14.27 -16.67
N GLY A 49 -2.71 -14.88 -16.39
CA GLY A 49 -3.66 -14.34 -15.42
C GLY A 49 -3.05 -14.26 -14.02
N GLU A 50 -2.34 -15.31 -13.59
CA GLU A 50 -1.70 -15.33 -12.27
C GLU A 50 -0.56 -14.32 -12.12
N LEU A 51 0.17 -14.06 -13.21
CA LEU A 51 1.15 -12.99 -13.28
C LEU A 51 0.47 -11.61 -13.31
N GLY A 52 -0.66 -11.48 -13.99
CA GLY A 52 -1.47 -10.26 -14.05
C GLY A 52 -1.94 -9.82 -12.67
N VAL A 53 -2.50 -10.74 -11.89
CA VAL A 53 -2.92 -10.48 -10.50
C VAL A 53 -1.75 -10.01 -9.63
N LEU A 54 -0.55 -10.58 -9.81
CA LEU A 54 0.63 -10.13 -9.06
C LEU A 54 1.10 -8.73 -9.45
N LYS A 55 0.98 -8.38 -10.73
CA LYS A 55 1.30 -7.02 -11.20
C LYS A 55 0.30 -6.00 -10.67
N GLU A 56 -0.99 -6.31 -10.73
CA GLU A 56 -2.05 -5.45 -10.17
C GLU A 56 -1.84 -5.19 -8.67
N GLN A 57 -1.53 -6.24 -7.90
CA GLN A 57 -1.21 -6.09 -6.48
C GLN A 57 0.04 -5.24 -6.24
N ARG A 58 1.08 -5.38 -7.08
CA ARG A 58 2.27 -4.53 -7.00
C ARG A 58 1.90 -3.07 -7.26
N ASP A 59 1.11 -2.79 -8.30
CA ASP A 59 0.75 -1.43 -8.70
C ASP A 59 -0.03 -0.72 -7.58
N ILE A 60 -1.00 -1.42 -6.96
CA ILE A 60 -1.73 -0.91 -5.79
C ILE A 60 -0.77 -0.60 -4.63
N ILE A 61 0.20 -1.48 -4.35
CA ILE A 61 1.18 -1.26 -3.29
C ILE A 61 2.06 -0.04 -3.58
N GLU A 62 2.53 0.12 -4.82
CA GLU A 62 3.33 1.27 -5.25
C GLU A 62 2.55 2.57 -5.05
N ASP A 63 1.28 2.63 -5.49
CA ASP A 63 0.41 3.80 -5.33
C ASP A 63 0.18 4.16 -3.85
N VAL A 64 -0.06 3.16 -3.00
CA VAL A 64 -0.22 3.35 -1.56
C VAL A 64 1.07 3.89 -0.93
N VAL A 65 2.23 3.33 -1.29
CA VAL A 65 3.53 3.77 -0.76
C VAL A 65 3.82 5.21 -1.17
N ASP A 66 3.59 5.56 -2.43
CA ASP A 66 3.76 6.93 -2.93
C ASP A 66 2.88 7.91 -2.19
N GLU A 67 1.62 7.54 -1.91
CA GLU A 67 0.71 8.36 -1.12
C GLU A 67 1.19 8.55 0.33
N VAL A 68 1.70 7.50 0.98
CA VAL A 68 2.27 7.61 2.34
C VAL A 68 3.47 8.55 2.36
N VAL A 69 4.37 8.44 1.37
CA VAL A 69 5.53 9.34 1.23
C VAL A 69 5.07 10.77 0.99
N HIS A 70 4.07 10.97 0.13
CA HIS A 70 3.50 12.28 -0.16
C HIS A 70 2.87 12.91 1.10
N ALA A 71 2.08 12.15 1.84
CA ALA A 71 1.46 12.59 3.09
C ALA A 71 2.51 12.94 4.16
N TYR A 72 3.59 12.16 4.26
CA TYR A 72 4.71 12.45 5.16
C TYR A 72 5.39 13.78 4.80
N HIS A 73 5.74 13.99 3.53
CA HIS A 73 6.34 15.25 3.08
C HIS A 73 5.37 16.44 3.23
N GLY A 74 4.09 16.26 2.93
CA GLY A 74 3.06 17.28 3.10
C GLY A 74 2.85 17.67 4.56
N GLY A 75 2.81 16.70 5.46
CA GLY A 75 2.72 16.91 6.91
C GLY A 75 3.98 17.58 7.47
N PHE A 76 5.16 17.14 7.04
CA PHE A 76 6.44 17.73 7.40
C PHE A 76 6.54 19.20 6.97
N ASN A 77 6.16 19.50 5.72
CA ASN A 77 6.16 20.88 5.20
C ASN A 77 5.17 21.78 5.94
N LYS A 78 3.97 21.27 6.27
CA LYS A 78 3.00 22.00 7.11
C LYS A 78 3.53 22.24 8.52
N ALA A 79 4.22 21.27 9.12
CA ALA A 79 4.82 21.44 10.44
C ALA A 79 5.90 22.54 10.41
N ILE A 80 6.78 22.55 9.40
CA ILE A 80 7.78 23.61 9.22
C ILE A 80 7.12 24.98 9.03
N GLN A 81 6.10 25.09 8.16
CA GLN A 81 5.40 26.36 7.94
C GLN A 81 4.73 26.89 9.21
N ASN A 82 4.12 26.02 10.01
CA ASN A 82 3.52 26.41 11.28
C ASN A 82 4.59 26.91 12.27
N TYR A 83 5.75 26.26 12.36
CA TYR A 83 6.85 26.76 13.18
C TYR A 83 7.40 28.10 12.68
N SER A 84 7.44 28.33 11.36
CA SER A 84 7.88 29.61 10.78
C SER A 84 6.87 30.76 10.97
N GLN A 85 5.61 30.47 11.29
CA GLN A 85 4.58 31.49 11.54
C GLN A 85 4.45 31.88 13.02
N VAL A 86 5.01 31.09 13.93
CA VAL A 86 4.96 31.32 15.39
C VAL A 86 6.30 31.86 15.93
N LEU A 87 7.30 32.02 15.05
CA LEU A 87 8.57 32.73 15.27
C LEU A 87 8.50 34.14 14.69
#